data_AF-A0A1C6AWY0-F1
#
_entry.id   AF-A0A1C6AWY0-F1
#
_cell.length_a   1.000
_cell.length_b   1.000
_cell.length_c   1.000
_cell.angle_alpha   90.00
_cell.angle_beta   90.00
_cell.angle_gamma   90.00
#
_symmetry.space_group_name_H-M   'P 1'
#
loop_
_entity.id
_entity.type
_entity.pdbx_description
1 polymer ?
#
loop_
_entity_poly.entity_id
_entity_poly.type
_entity_poly.pdbx_seq_one_letter_code
_entity_poly.pdbx_strand_id
1 'polypeptide(L)' 'MTTIIVAITRQINKPKLPTHILLSKEKFKFLGKDSIVMCEQIKTIDKRRFISIKVT' A
#
# COMPACT_ATOMS: atom_id res chain seq x y z
N MET A 1 14.30 -2.03 -16.14
CA MET A 1 13.13 -2.93 -16.01
C MET A 1 12.12 -2.24 -15.11
N THR A 2 10.88 -2.10 -15.56
CA THR A 2 9.82 -1.38 -14.84
C THR A 2 8.80 -2.33 -14.23
N THR A 3 8.06 -1.85 -13.24
CA THR A 3 6.97 -2.55 -12.56
C THR A 3 5.85 -1.57 -12.26
N ILE A 4 4.61 -2.04 -12.30
CA ILE A 4 3.43 -1.28 -11.90
C ILE A 4 3.21 -1.53 -10.40
N ILE A 5 3.00 -0.46 -9.64
CA ILE A 5 2.72 -0.49 -8.21
C ILE A 5 1.46 0.31 -7.88
N VAL A 6 0.95 0.12 -6.67
CA VAL A 6 -0.14 0.90 -6.08
C VAL A 6 0.28 1.40 -4.69
N ALA A 7 -0.15 2.60 -4.31
CA ALA A 7 0.19 3.15 -2.99
C ALA A 7 -0.63 2.50 -1.86
N ILE A 8 0.02 2.31 -0.71
CA ILE A 8 -0.60 1.84 0.53
C ILE A 8 -0.41 2.92 1.59
N THR A 9 -1.47 3.22 2.35
CA THR A 9 -1.43 4.18 3.46
C THR A 9 -2.01 3.60 4.74
N ARG A 10 -1.53 4.06 5.89
CA ARG A 10 -2.11 3.75 7.22
C ARG A 10 -3.14 4.79 7.68
N GLN A 11 -3.43 5.79 6.86
CA GLN A 11 -4.40 6.85 7.19
C GLN A 11 -5.82 6.38 6.87
N ILE A 12 -6.48 5.80 7.87
CA ILE A 12 -7.83 5.22 7.75
C ILE A 12 -8.93 6.31 7.78
N ASN A 13 -8.60 7.52 8.26
CA ASN A 13 -9.54 8.65 8.33
C ASN A 13 -9.83 9.32 6.97
N LYS A 14 -9.42 8.70 5.85
CA LYS A 14 -9.72 9.24 4.51
C LYS A 14 -11.17 8.90 4.10
N PRO A 15 -11.80 9.74 3.26
CA PRO A 15 -13.11 9.42 2.69
C PRO A 15 -13.06 8.07 1.98
N LYS A 16 -14.04 7.20 2.25
CA LYS A 16 -14.11 5.87 1.63
C LYS A 16 -14.47 6.02 0.16
N LEU A 17 -13.51 5.81 -0.72
CA LEU A 17 -13.74 5.72 -2.16
C LEU A 17 -13.91 4.25 -2.58
N PRO A 18 -14.62 3.98 -3.70
CA PRO A 18 -14.72 2.61 -4.22
C PRO A 18 -13.37 2.03 -4.67
N THR A 19 -12.35 2.87 -4.86
CA THR A 19 -10.97 2.48 -5.17
C THR A 19 -10.13 2.14 -3.93
N HIS A 20 -10.68 2.31 -2.72
CA HIS A 20 -10.01 2.00 -1.47
C HIS A 20 -10.28 0.57 -1.03
N ILE A 21 -9.21 -0.22 -0.90
CA ILE A 21 -9.29 -1.60 -0.41
C ILE A 21 -8.67 -1.65 0.99
N LEU A 22 -9.46 -2.07 1.97
CA LEU A 22 -9.03 -2.20 3.36
C LEU A 22 -8.16 -3.45 3.55
N LEU A 23 -7.00 -3.25 4.17
CA LEU A 23 -6.09 -4.30 4.60
C LEU A 23 -6.12 -4.39 6.12
N SER A 24 -6.65 -5.50 6.63
CA SER A 24 -6.63 -5.81 8.06
C SER A 24 -5.28 -6.40 8.45
N LYS A 25 -4.68 -5.86 9.51
CA LYS A 25 -3.45 -6.40 10.13
C LYS A 25 -3.60 -7.85 10.54
N GLU A 26 -4.78 -8.26 11.00
CA GLU A 26 -5.04 -9.63 11.45
C GLU A 26 -4.87 -10.63 10.30
N LYS A 27 -5.24 -10.24 9.08
CA LYS A 27 -5.08 -11.06 7.88
C LYS A 27 -3.66 -11.01 7.32
N PHE A 28 -2.95 -9.89 7.50
CA PHE A 28 -1.64 -9.65 6.90
C PHE A 28 -0.57 -9.33 7.96
N LYS A 29 0.17 -10.36 8.37
CA LYS A 29 1.20 -10.26 9.43
C LYS A 29 2.33 -9.24 9.16
N PHE A 30 2.58 -8.89 7.90
CA PHE A 30 3.58 -7.87 7.53
C PHE A 30 3.11 -6.43 7.78
N LEU A 31 1.82 -6.22 8.11
CA LEU A 31 1.28 -4.90 8.43
C LEU A 31 1.38 -4.63 9.94
N GLY A 32 2.06 -3.55 10.31
CA GLY A 32 2.09 -3.10 11.71
C GLY A 32 0.74 -2.56 12.22
N LYS A 33 -0.13 -2.09 11.33
CA LYS A 33 -1.47 -1.51 11.58
C LYS A 33 -2.36 -1.73 10.36
N ASP A 34 -3.67 -1.66 10.56
CA ASP A 34 -4.64 -1.63 9.46
C ASP A 34 -4.26 -0.53 8.46
N SER A 35 -4.41 -0.85 7.19
CA SER A 35 -3.95 -0.02 6.08
C SER A 35 -4.98 -0.04 4.95
N ILE A 36 -4.84 0.88 4.00
CA ILE A 36 -5.70 1.02 2.83
C ILE A 36 -4.81 1.04 1.59
N VAL A 37 -5.16 0.22 0.60
CA VAL A 37 -4.63 0.33 -0.77
C VAL A 37 -5.46 1.36 -1.52
N MET A 38 -4.78 2.31 -2.19
CA MET A 38 -5.42 3.36 -2.97
C MET A 38 -5.26 3.08 -4.47
N CYS A 39 -6.20 2.36 -5.09
CA CYS A 39 -6.11 1.95 -6.49
C CYS A 39 -6.12 3.13 -7.48
N GLU A 40 -6.53 4.31 -7.05
CA GLU A 40 -6.40 5.54 -7.84
C GLU A 40 -4.96 6.08 -7.91
N GLN A 41 -4.05 5.58 -7.05
CA GLN A 41 -2.65 5.99 -6.99
C GLN A 41 -1.70 4.96 -7.60
N ILE A 42 -2.06 4.39 -8.76
CA ILE A 42 -1.22 3.46 -9.52
C ILE A 42 -0.07 4.22 -10.19
N LYS A 43 1.14 3.66 -10.16
CA LYS A 43 2.33 4.24 -10.80
C LYS A 43 3.19 3.16 -11.45
N THR A 44 3.79 3.48 -12.59
CA THR A 44 4.89 2.69 -13.16
C THR A 44 6.21 3.21 -12.60
N ILE A 45 7.02 2.33 -12.01
CA ILE A 45 8.33 2.68 -11.46
C ILE A 45 9.43 1.77 -11.99
N ASP A 46 10.65 2.28 -12.08
CA ASP A 46 11.83 1.46 -12.32
C ASP A 46 12.14 0.61 -11.06
N LYS A 47 12.52 -0.65 -11.26
CA LYS A 47 12.80 -1.60 -10.17
C LYS A 47 13.96 -1.16 -9.26
N ARG A 48 14.85 -0.27 -9.72
CA ARG A 48 15.92 0.33 -8.90
C ARG A 48 15.39 1.15 -7.72
N ARG A 49 14.10 1.50 -7.70
CA ARG A 49 13.47 2.30 -6.64
C ARG A 49 12.99 1.47 -5.44
N PHE A 50 13.00 0.14 -5.52
CA PHE A 50 12.64 -0.70 -4.38
C PHE A 50 13.76 -0.67 -3.34
N ILE A 51 13.42 -0.25 -2.13
CA ILE A 51 14.32 -0.27 -0.96
C ILE A 51 13.71 -1.24 0.05
N SER A 52 14.48 -2.25 0.46
CA SER A 52 14.03 -3.19 1.48
C SER A 52 14.30 -2.61 2.87
N ILE A 53 13.28 -2.00 3.47
CA ILE A 53 13.32 -1.57 4.88
C ILE A 53 12.58 -2.63 5.70
N LYS A 54 13.29 -3.29 6.62
CA LYS A 54 12.66 -4.18 7.60
C LYS A 54 11.88 -3.32 8.59
N VAL A 55 10.55 -3.45 8.57
CA VAL A 55 9.68 -2.86 9.58
C VAL A 55 9.61 -3.88 10.72
N THR A 56 10.27 -3.55 11.84
CA THR A 56 10.25 -4.29 13.10
C THR A 56 8.86 -4.30 13.72
#